data_AF-A0AAE6RF79-F1
#
_entry.id   AF-A0AAE6RF79-F1
#
_cell.length_a   1.000
_cell.length_b   1.000
_cell.length_c   1.000
_cell.angle_alpha   90.00
_cell.angle_beta   90.00
_cell.angle_gamma   90.00
#
_symmetry.space_group_name_H-M   'P 1'
#
loop_
_entity.id
_entity.type
_entity.pdbx_description
1 polymer ?
#
loop_
_entity_poly.entity_id
_entity_poly.type
_entity_poly.pdbx_seq_one_letter_code
_entity_poly.pdbx_strand_id
1 'polypeptide(L)'
;MTRRYWLYLLVPLLLAALGGALAFWLWTRPAPEARLEQLSINDTHITRVTPGVHPKARVAIGVPQDQALTDKQLLDLSQAGEAQLVQVVLPPNDCSKQQQAMDQALTELSAKPTLVAGIGPGAAQAWRWLASQSDDKARAISVDFSLEQPGCQAPLPKAAPHGHWNVAWNDNPDDASAAFVRDQANAETSISDYDIHLPQVLKAQLTQALVGRDGNALAIPVVEVPAGQTTDTVTLFLSGDGGWRDLDRDVAGEMAKLGYPVVGIDTLRYYWQHKTPEQSAADLSELMQHYRQKWGTKRFVLTGYSFGADVLPAIYNRLPAEDQQRIDAVMLLAFARSGSFEIEVEGWLGKEGQEAPTGPEMARLPASKVVCVYGVEETDESGCTEKTAVGERLKLPGGHHFDENYPALAKRLIGEIETRQGKSSVAEQN
;
A
#
# COMPACT_ATOMS: atom_id res chain seq x y z
N MET A 1 5.84 -18.83 -77.06
CA MET A 1 6.90 -18.07 -76.36
C MET A 1 6.47 -17.43 -75.03
N THR A 2 5.20 -17.53 -74.61
CA THR A 2 4.67 -16.87 -73.39
C THR A 2 4.85 -17.66 -72.09
N ARG A 3 5.11 -18.97 -72.14
CA ARG A 3 5.23 -19.84 -70.94
C ARG A 3 6.54 -19.66 -70.15
N ARG A 4 7.57 -19.05 -70.74
CA ARG A 4 8.92 -18.94 -70.13
C ARG A 4 9.10 -17.67 -69.30
N TYR A 5 8.28 -16.63 -69.53
CA TYR A 5 8.33 -15.36 -68.80
C TYR A 5 7.60 -15.39 -67.45
N TRP A 6 6.61 -16.27 -67.28
CA TRP A 6 5.89 -16.45 -66.02
C TRP A 6 6.79 -16.97 -64.89
N LEU A 7 7.76 -17.83 -65.20
CA LEU A 7 8.75 -18.32 -64.24
C LEU A 7 9.66 -17.20 -63.71
N TYR A 8 10.00 -16.20 -64.53
CA TYR A 8 10.80 -15.05 -64.10
C TYR A 8 10.03 -14.07 -63.21
N LEU A 9 8.69 -14.07 -63.25
CA LEU A 9 7.84 -13.28 -62.35
C LEU A 9 7.44 -14.05 -61.09
N LEU A 10 7.30 -15.38 -61.16
CA LEU A 10 6.93 -16.22 -60.01
C LEU A 10 8.03 -16.28 -58.94
N VAL A 11 9.30 -16.42 -59.35
CA VAL A 11 10.43 -16.51 -58.41
C VAL A 11 10.55 -15.28 -57.50
N PRO A 12 10.55 -14.03 -57.99
CA PRO A 12 10.62 -12.85 -57.11
C PRO A 12 9.38 -12.69 -56.23
N LEU A 13 8.20 -13.09 -56.69
CA LEU A 13 6.96 -13.08 -55.90
C LEU A 13 7.01 -14.09 -54.74
N LEU A 14 7.57 -15.28 -54.99
CA LEU A 14 7.80 -16.31 -53.97
C LEU A 14 8.84 -15.86 -52.95
N LEU A 15 9.93 -15.22 -53.39
CA LEU A 15 10.96 -14.66 -52.51
C LEU A 15 10.40 -13.51 -51.65
N ALA A 16 9.55 -12.65 -52.23
CA ALA A 16 8.88 -11.59 -51.48
C ALA A 16 7.89 -12.15 -50.45
N ALA A 17 7.12 -13.20 -50.81
CA ALA A 17 6.22 -13.87 -49.88
C ALA A 17 6.98 -14.59 -48.75
N LEU A 18 8.09 -15.26 -49.05
CA LEU A 18 8.97 -15.88 -48.06
C LEU A 18 9.64 -14.84 -47.16
N GLY A 19 10.09 -13.73 -47.72
CA GLY A 19 10.64 -12.60 -46.95
C GLY A 19 9.59 -11.97 -46.03
N GLY A 20 8.37 -11.78 -46.52
CA GLY A 20 7.23 -11.30 -45.74
C GLY A 20 6.84 -12.26 -44.63
N ALA A 21 6.80 -13.56 -44.91
CA ALA A 21 6.51 -14.60 -43.91
C ALA A 21 7.61 -14.68 -42.84
N LEU A 22 8.89 -14.55 -43.23
CA LEU A 22 10.02 -14.52 -42.30
C LEU A 22 9.99 -13.26 -41.42
N ALA A 23 9.71 -12.10 -42.00
CA ALA A 23 9.58 -10.85 -41.25
C ALA A 23 8.39 -10.90 -40.28
N PHE A 24 7.24 -11.44 -40.73
CA PHE A 24 6.08 -11.66 -39.87
C PHE A 24 6.41 -12.64 -38.74
N TRP A 25 7.04 -13.76 -39.04
CA TRP A 25 7.46 -14.74 -38.03
C TRP A 25 8.47 -14.17 -37.03
N LEU A 26 9.44 -13.37 -37.48
CA LEU A 26 10.39 -12.67 -36.60
C LEU A 26 9.73 -11.61 -35.72
N TRP A 27 8.63 -11.02 -36.19
CA TRP A 27 7.83 -10.05 -35.42
C TRP A 27 6.88 -10.74 -34.44
N THR A 28 6.28 -11.88 -34.80
CA THR A 28 5.29 -12.57 -33.96
C THR A 28 5.86 -13.72 -33.13
N ARG A 29 7.17 -14.02 -33.22
CA ARG A 29 7.77 -15.07 -32.40
C ARG A 29 7.68 -14.69 -30.91
N PRO A 30 7.32 -15.64 -30.02
CA PRO A 30 7.31 -15.38 -28.59
C PRO A 30 8.70 -14.96 -28.13
N ALA A 31 8.76 -14.05 -27.15
CA ALA A 31 10.01 -13.67 -26.52
C ALA A 31 10.69 -14.94 -25.96
N PRO A 32 12.04 -15.04 -26.05
CA PRO A 32 12.71 -16.19 -25.48
C PRO A 32 12.43 -16.25 -23.98
N GLU A 33 12.16 -17.45 -23.47
CA GLU A 33 11.81 -17.65 -22.07
C GLU A 33 13.02 -17.42 -21.14
N ALA A 34 12.74 -16.88 -19.95
CA ALA A 34 13.72 -16.80 -18.88
C ALA A 34 14.19 -18.20 -18.45
N ARG A 35 15.46 -18.30 -18.06
CA ARG A 35 16.09 -19.55 -17.60
C ARG A 35 16.47 -19.44 -16.14
N LEU A 36 16.19 -20.49 -15.37
CA LEU A 36 16.50 -20.58 -13.95
C LEU A 36 17.61 -21.61 -13.72
N GLU A 37 18.55 -21.27 -12.85
CA GLU A 37 19.67 -22.11 -12.43
C GLU A 37 19.81 -22.07 -10.91
N GLN A 38 19.84 -23.23 -10.26
CA GLN A 38 20.13 -23.35 -8.84
C GLN A 38 21.63 -23.62 -8.65
N LEU A 39 22.27 -22.81 -7.83
CA LEU A 39 23.69 -22.84 -7.53
C LEU A 39 23.86 -23.06 -6.02
N SER A 40 24.89 -23.82 -5.65
CA SER A 40 25.28 -24.03 -4.26
C SER A 40 26.76 -23.74 -4.15
N ILE A 41 27.14 -22.66 -3.47
CA ILE A 41 28.52 -22.19 -3.38
C ILE A 41 28.86 -21.92 -1.92
N ASN A 42 29.86 -22.62 -1.36
CA ASN A 42 30.25 -22.50 0.06
C ASN A 42 29.05 -22.63 1.03
N ASP A 43 28.18 -23.61 0.79
CA ASP A 43 26.93 -23.84 1.54
C ASP A 43 25.87 -22.72 1.43
N THR A 44 26.08 -21.74 0.53
CA THR A 44 25.10 -20.72 0.18
C THR A 44 24.22 -21.20 -0.97
N HIS A 45 22.90 -21.24 -0.76
CA HIS A 45 21.93 -21.56 -1.81
C HIS A 45 21.55 -20.30 -2.59
N ILE A 46 21.82 -20.34 -3.90
CA ILE A 46 21.59 -19.23 -4.82
C ILE A 46 20.69 -19.70 -5.96
N THR A 47 19.68 -18.91 -6.31
CA THR A 47 18.84 -19.11 -7.49
C THR A 47 19.08 -17.97 -8.46
N ARG A 48 19.66 -18.27 -9.62
CA ARG A 48 19.92 -17.30 -10.69
C ARG A 48 18.85 -17.44 -11.76
N VAL A 49 18.27 -16.30 -12.18
CA VAL A 49 17.35 -16.23 -13.31
C VAL A 49 17.88 -15.26 -14.35
N THR A 50 17.98 -15.73 -15.59
CA THR A 50 18.46 -14.95 -16.73
C THR A 50 17.30 -14.75 -17.72
N PRO A 51 16.92 -13.52 -18.06
CA PRO A 51 15.85 -13.27 -19.02
C PRO A 51 16.29 -13.72 -20.42
N GLY A 52 15.33 -14.09 -21.26
CA GLY A 52 15.62 -14.47 -22.65
C GLY A 52 16.02 -13.31 -23.57
N VAL A 53 16.05 -12.09 -23.04
CA VAL A 53 16.46 -10.85 -23.72
C VAL A 53 17.65 -10.20 -22.99
N HIS A 54 18.23 -9.15 -23.56
CA HIS A 54 19.27 -8.39 -22.86
C HIS A 54 18.69 -7.74 -21.60
N PRO A 55 19.28 -7.98 -20.41
CA PRO A 55 18.71 -7.49 -19.17
C PRO A 55 18.80 -5.97 -19.08
N LYS A 56 17.67 -5.33 -18.81
CA LYS A 56 17.55 -3.89 -18.48
C LYS A 56 17.96 -3.62 -17.03
N ALA A 57 17.71 -4.58 -16.14
CA ALA A 57 18.06 -4.50 -14.72
C ALA A 57 18.86 -5.73 -14.24
N ARG A 58 19.66 -5.53 -13.20
CA ARG A 58 20.36 -6.60 -12.47
C ARG A 58 19.96 -6.49 -11.00
N VAL A 59 19.37 -7.56 -10.46
CA VAL A 59 18.75 -7.55 -9.14
C VAL A 59 19.35 -8.65 -8.28
N ALA A 60 19.82 -8.29 -7.08
CA ALA A 60 20.13 -9.26 -6.05
C ALA A 60 19.05 -9.23 -4.95
N ILE A 61 18.64 -10.40 -4.48
CA ILE A 61 17.53 -10.57 -3.54
C ILE A 61 18.02 -11.43 -2.38
N GLY A 62 18.09 -10.87 -1.17
CA GLY A 62 18.46 -11.60 0.05
C GLY A 62 17.24 -11.90 0.90
N VAL A 63 17.01 -13.17 1.24
CA VAL A 63 15.81 -13.59 1.97
C VAL A 63 16.12 -14.73 2.95
N PRO A 64 15.43 -14.81 4.10
CA PRO A 64 15.37 -16.02 4.90
C PRO A 64 14.84 -17.21 4.11
N GLN A 65 15.16 -18.44 4.54
CA GLN A 65 14.79 -19.67 3.83
C GLN A 65 13.27 -19.84 3.67
N ASP A 66 12.50 -19.50 4.70
CA ASP A 66 11.04 -19.59 4.76
C ASP A 66 10.33 -18.44 4.03
N GLN A 67 11.07 -17.39 3.65
CA GLN A 67 10.55 -16.20 2.97
C GLN A 67 11.04 -16.09 1.51
N ALA A 68 11.65 -17.15 0.97
CA ALA A 68 12.18 -17.17 -0.37
C ALA A 68 11.07 -17.10 -1.45
N LEU A 69 11.29 -16.29 -2.50
CA LEU A 69 10.41 -16.32 -3.67
C LEU A 69 10.56 -17.66 -4.37
N THR A 70 9.43 -18.21 -4.84
CA THR A 70 9.40 -19.46 -5.60
C THR A 70 10.02 -19.28 -7.00
N ASP A 71 10.50 -20.38 -7.57
CA ASP A 71 11.03 -20.43 -8.95
C ASP A 71 10.09 -19.77 -9.96
N LYS A 72 8.78 -20.03 -9.84
CA LYS A 72 7.76 -19.42 -10.70
C LYS A 72 7.71 -17.90 -10.54
N GLN A 73 7.71 -17.38 -9.31
CA GLN A 73 7.69 -15.93 -9.06
C GLN A 73 8.94 -15.25 -9.62
N LEU A 74 10.11 -15.87 -9.49
CA LEU A 74 11.36 -15.33 -10.03
C LEU A 74 11.38 -15.33 -11.56
N LEU A 75 10.89 -16.40 -12.20
CA LEU A 75 10.73 -16.47 -13.67
C LEU A 75 9.77 -15.38 -14.17
N ASP A 76 8.61 -15.23 -13.54
CA ASP A 76 7.61 -14.22 -13.90
C ASP A 76 8.19 -12.79 -13.77
N LEU A 77 8.88 -12.50 -12.67
CA LEU A 77 9.55 -11.21 -12.43
C LEU A 77 10.64 -10.93 -13.47
N SER A 78 11.50 -11.91 -13.76
CA SER A 78 12.59 -11.76 -14.73
C SER A 78 12.06 -11.50 -16.13
N GLN A 79 11.01 -12.21 -16.52
CA GLN A 79 10.38 -12.07 -17.83
C GLN A 79 9.67 -10.71 -17.97
N ALA A 80 8.87 -10.32 -16.98
CA ALA A 80 8.11 -9.07 -17.01
C ALA A 80 9.01 -7.83 -16.91
N GLY A 81 10.03 -7.88 -16.06
CA GLY A 81 10.96 -6.78 -15.82
C GLY A 81 12.17 -6.72 -16.76
N GLU A 82 12.31 -7.69 -17.67
CA GLU A 82 13.52 -7.91 -18.47
C GLU A 82 14.79 -7.85 -17.60
N ALA A 83 14.77 -8.55 -16.46
CA ALA A 83 15.75 -8.38 -15.39
C ALA A 83 16.49 -9.69 -15.11
N GLN A 84 17.82 -9.60 -14.97
CA GLN A 84 18.59 -10.71 -14.41
C GLN A 84 18.45 -10.68 -12.90
N LEU A 85 18.05 -11.79 -12.30
CA LEU A 85 17.81 -11.91 -10.86
C LEU A 85 18.78 -12.92 -10.26
N VAL A 86 19.24 -12.65 -9.05
CA VAL A 86 19.93 -13.60 -8.19
C VAL A 86 19.29 -13.54 -6.81
N GLN A 87 18.62 -14.61 -6.39
CA GLN A 87 18.11 -14.76 -5.03
C GLN A 87 19.07 -15.60 -4.20
N VAL A 88 19.39 -15.14 -3.01
CA VAL A 88 20.24 -15.86 -2.05
C VAL A 88 19.48 -16.10 -0.74
N VAL A 89 19.55 -17.32 -0.25
CA VAL A 89 19.05 -17.67 1.08
C VAL A 89 20.09 -17.27 2.12
N LEU A 90 19.68 -16.39 3.03
CA LEU A 90 20.56 -15.84 4.05
C LEU A 90 20.60 -16.76 5.29
N PRO A 91 21.78 -17.05 5.84
CA PRO A 91 21.89 -17.85 7.06
C PRO A 91 21.32 -17.08 8.26
N PRO A 92 20.72 -17.78 9.24
CA PRO A 92 20.14 -17.14 10.42
C PRO A 92 21.24 -16.62 11.37
N ASN A 93 20.95 -15.52 12.07
CA ASN A 93 21.67 -15.05 13.27
C ASN A 93 23.19 -14.77 13.12
N ASP A 94 23.69 -14.51 11.91
CA ASP A 94 25.09 -14.13 11.68
C ASP A 94 25.20 -13.11 10.55
N CYS A 95 25.26 -11.83 10.93
CA CYS A 95 25.30 -10.70 10.01
C CYS A 95 26.51 -10.71 9.07
N SER A 96 27.65 -11.24 9.53
CA SER A 96 28.86 -11.32 8.70
C SER A 96 28.70 -12.39 7.62
N LYS A 97 28.13 -13.55 7.95
CA LYS A 97 27.80 -14.57 6.96
C LYS A 97 26.70 -14.14 5.99
N GLN A 98 25.70 -13.40 6.49
CA GLN A 98 24.65 -12.82 5.63
C GLN A 98 25.24 -11.84 4.61
N GLN A 99 26.16 -10.98 5.05
CA GLN A 99 26.90 -10.07 4.16
C GLN A 99 27.72 -10.87 3.13
N GLN A 100 28.46 -11.90 3.55
CA GLN A 100 29.25 -12.74 2.64
C GLN A 100 28.37 -13.47 1.61
N ALA A 101 27.23 -14.01 2.03
CA ALA A 101 26.27 -14.67 1.13
C ALA A 101 25.69 -13.67 0.11
N MET A 102 25.37 -12.45 0.55
CA MET A 102 24.94 -11.37 -0.35
C MET A 102 26.05 -10.97 -1.33
N ASP A 103 27.27 -10.74 -0.85
CA ASP A 103 28.42 -10.39 -1.70
C ASP A 103 28.70 -11.48 -2.74
N GLN A 104 28.54 -12.75 -2.37
CA GLN A 104 28.65 -13.88 -3.28
C GLN A 104 27.54 -13.87 -4.34
N ALA A 105 26.28 -13.63 -3.94
CA ALA A 105 25.16 -13.48 -4.87
C ALA A 105 25.39 -12.35 -5.88
N LEU A 106 25.99 -11.22 -5.45
CA LEU A 106 26.32 -10.11 -6.32
C LEU A 106 27.32 -10.49 -7.43
N THR A 107 28.22 -11.44 -7.19
CA THR A 107 29.17 -11.91 -8.22
C THR A 107 28.53 -12.77 -9.31
N GLU A 108 27.33 -13.30 -9.09
CA GLU A 108 26.59 -14.11 -10.06
C GLU A 108 25.80 -13.27 -11.08
N LEU A 109 25.77 -11.94 -10.89
CA LEU A 109 25.19 -10.99 -11.84
C LEU A 109 26.18 -10.70 -12.99
N SER A 110 25.65 -10.50 -14.19
CA SER A 110 26.44 -10.18 -15.39
C SER A 110 27.15 -8.82 -15.34
N ALA A 111 26.70 -7.93 -14.45
CA ALA A 111 27.24 -6.59 -14.23
C ALA A 111 26.85 -6.14 -12.80
N LYS A 112 27.31 -4.95 -12.39
CA LYS A 112 26.91 -4.35 -11.12
C LYS A 112 25.37 -4.32 -11.00
N PRO A 113 24.81 -4.62 -9.81
CA PRO A 113 23.37 -4.54 -9.58
C PRO A 113 22.86 -3.11 -9.80
N THR A 114 21.67 -2.99 -10.37
CA THR A 114 20.91 -1.74 -10.41
C THR A 114 19.94 -1.64 -9.22
N LEU A 115 19.60 -2.79 -8.63
CA LEU A 115 18.67 -2.93 -7.52
C LEU A 115 19.13 -4.03 -6.57
N VAL A 116 19.11 -3.78 -5.26
CA VAL A 116 19.27 -4.82 -4.24
C VAL A 116 18.04 -4.83 -3.35
N ALA A 117 17.47 -6.00 -3.11
CA ALA A 117 16.24 -6.16 -2.36
C ALA A 117 16.37 -7.25 -1.29
N GLY A 118 15.50 -7.23 -0.29
CA GLY A 118 15.42 -8.35 0.63
C GLY A 118 14.35 -8.23 1.70
N ILE A 119 14.19 -9.32 2.46
CA ILE A 119 13.27 -9.43 3.61
C ILE A 119 14.10 -9.55 4.89
N GLY A 120 13.74 -8.84 5.96
CA GLY A 120 14.36 -8.96 7.29
C GLY A 120 15.88 -8.70 7.25
N PRO A 121 16.75 -9.70 7.51
CA PRO A 121 18.19 -9.52 7.37
C PRO A 121 18.61 -9.08 5.96
N GLY A 122 17.90 -9.52 4.93
CA GLY A 122 18.14 -9.07 3.56
C GLY A 122 17.74 -7.63 3.31
N ALA A 123 16.73 -7.13 4.02
CA ALA A 123 16.34 -5.72 3.99
C ALA A 123 17.45 -4.82 4.58
N ALA A 124 18.13 -5.28 5.64
CA ALA A 124 19.31 -4.63 6.19
C ALA A 124 20.50 -4.64 5.22
N GLN A 125 20.74 -5.75 4.51
CA GLN A 125 21.78 -5.84 3.47
C GLN A 125 21.50 -4.91 2.28
N ALA A 126 20.24 -4.79 1.85
CA ALA A 126 19.83 -3.86 0.81
C ALA A 126 20.14 -2.39 1.19
N TRP A 127 19.86 -2.01 2.45
CA TRP A 127 20.22 -0.69 2.97
C TRP A 127 21.74 -0.47 3.01
N ARG A 128 22.51 -1.44 3.51
CA ARG A 128 23.99 -1.38 3.51
C ARG A 128 24.55 -1.19 2.11
N TRP A 129 24.01 -1.92 1.15
CA TRP A 129 24.40 -1.79 -0.25
C TRP A 129 24.10 -0.38 -0.77
N LEU A 130 22.89 0.14 -0.54
CA LEU A 130 22.50 1.48 -1.01
C LEU A 130 23.40 2.57 -0.43
N ALA A 131 23.69 2.50 0.87
CA ALA A 131 24.55 3.46 1.55
C ALA A 131 26.00 3.48 1.03
N SER A 132 26.43 2.42 0.32
CA SER A 132 27.74 2.36 -0.33
C SER A 132 27.73 2.86 -1.79
N GLN A 133 26.56 3.18 -2.35
CA GLN A 133 26.46 3.61 -3.74
C GLN A 133 26.78 5.10 -3.92
N SER A 134 27.25 5.43 -5.12
CA SER A 134 27.48 6.80 -5.59
C SER A 134 26.65 7.13 -6.84
N ASP A 135 25.60 6.35 -7.11
CA ASP A 135 24.73 6.48 -8.28
C ASP A 135 23.31 6.80 -7.79
N ASP A 136 22.79 7.96 -8.20
CA ASP A 136 21.42 8.38 -7.87
C ASP A 136 20.34 7.47 -8.45
N LYS A 137 20.70 6.63 -9.43
CA LYS A 137 19.79 5.63 -10.02
C LYS A 137 19.81 4.30 -9.29
N ALA A 138 20.71 4.11 -8.32
CA ALA A 138 20.72 2.90 -7.51
C ALA A 138 19.42 2.81 -6.72
N ARG A 139 18.88 1.58 -6.58
CA ARG A 139 17.64 1.35 -5.85
C ARG A 139 17.82 0.27 -4.81
N ALA A 140 17.23 0.44 -3.63
CA ALA A 140 17.13 -0.63 -2.66
C ALA A 140 15.68 -0.85 -2.24
N ILE A 141 15.30 -2.12 -2.03
CA ILE A 141 13.99 -2.49 -1.49
C ILE A 141 14.19 -3.28 -0.20
N SER A 142 13.66 -2.75 0.89
CA SER A 142 13.79 -3.34 2.22
C SER A 142 12.40 -3.71 2.72
N VAL A 143 12.08 -5.01 2.73
CA VAL A 143 10.83 -5.53 3.27
C VAL A 143 11.05 -6.03 4.69
N ASP A 144 10.17 -5.66 5.63
CA ASP A 144 10.32 -6.01 7.05
C ASP A 144 11.67 -5.53 7.60
N PHE A 145 11.98 -4.26 7.35
CA PHE A 145 13.22 -3.66 7.83
C PHE A 145 13.15 -3.45 9.34
N SER A 146 14.17 -3.93 10.05
CA SER A 146 14.40 -3.57 11.45
C SER A 146 15.85 -3.13 11.68
N LEU A 147 16.04 -2.10 12.51
CA LEU A 147 17.34 -1.71 13.03
C LEU A 147 17.93 -2.78 13.95
N GLU A 148 17.08 -3.45 14.72
CA GLU A 148 17.50 -4.53 15.60
C GLU A 148 17.62 -5.82 14.79
N GLN A 149 18.87 -6.24 14.57
CA GLN A 149 19.17 -7.46 13.83
C GLN A 149 19.83 -8.47 14.79
N PRO A 150 19.10 -9.53 15.20
CA PRO A 150 19.65 -10.57 16.07
C PRO A 150 20.95 -11.15 15.49
N GLY A 151 22.02 -11.14 16.29
CA GLY A 151 23.33 -11.62 15.85
C GLY A 151 24.12 -10.64 14.97
N CYS A 152 23.69 -9.37 14.85
CA CYS A 152 24.46 -8.31 14.20
C CYS A 152 24.96 -7.27 15.23
N GLN A 153 26.27 -7.21 15.45
CA GLN A 153 26.90 -6.15 16.28
C GLN A 153 27.31 -4.92 15.45
N ALA A 154 27.43 -5.07 14.13
CA ALA A 154 27.82 -3.97 13.26
C ALA A 154 26.64 -3.03 13.07
N PRO A 155 26.75 -1.74 13.41
CA PRO A 155 25.66 -0.79 13.19
C PRO A 155 25.35 -0.67 11.70
N LEU A 156 24.09 -0.36 11.39
CA LEU A 156 23.71 0.02 10.04
C LEU A 156 24.29 1.41 9.70
N PRO A 157 24.62 1.67 8.43
CA PRO A 157 24.98 3.01 7.99
C PRO A 157 23.88 4.00 8.36
N LYS A 158 24.26 5.20 8.84
CA LYS A 158 23.30 6.20 9.33
C LYS A 158 22.50 6.89 8.22
N ALA A 159 23.02 6.89 7.00
CA ALA A 159 22.39 7.51 5.83
C ALA A 159 22.91 6.87 4.54
N ALA A 160 22.13 6.98 3.47
CA ALA A 160 22.53 6.69 2.10
C ALA A 160 22.44 7.99 1.27
N PRO A 161 23.57 8.62 0.89
CA PRO A 161 23.55 9.93 0.23
C PRO A 161 23.04 9.90 -1.21
N HIS A 162 23.01 8.71 -1.83
CA HIS A 162 22.61 8.50 -3.22
C HIS A 162 21.60 7.36 -3.32
N GLY A 163 20.88 7.36 -4.43
CA GLY A 163 19.91 6.32 -4.79
C GLY A 163 18.57 6.48 -4.08
N HIS A 164 17.64 5.59 -4.42
CA HIS A 164 16.27 5.57 -3.89
C HIS A 164 16.05 4.34 -3.01
N TRP A 165 15.47 4.54 -1.83
CA TRP A 165 15.18 3.48 -0.89
C TRP A 165 13.68 3.27 -0.77
N ASN A 166 13.19 2.10 -1.17
CA ASN A 166 11.80 1.70 -0.93
C ASN A 166 11.76 0.79 0.29
N VAL A 167 10.99 1.15 1.31
CA VAL A 167 10.84 0.36 2.54
C VAL A 167 9.40 -0.10 2.66
N ALA A 168 9.18 -1.38 2.90
CA ALA A 168 7.86 -1.93 3.03
C ALA A 168 7.70 -2.84 4.24
N TRP A 169 6.55 -2.78 4.89
CA TRP A 169 6.18 -3.74 5.94
C TRP A 169 4.79 -4.30 5.65
N ASN A 170 4.47 -5.46 6.21
CA ASN A 170 3.10 -5.94 6.33
C ASN A 170 2.59 -5.87 7.78
N ASP A 171 3.42 -5.33 8.68
CA ASP A 171 3.09 -5.03 10.07
C ASP A 171 3.73 -3.70 10.49
N ASN A 172 3.42 -3.21 11.69
CA ASN A 172 4.06 -2.02 12.22
C ASN A 172 5.55 -2.28 12.47
N PRO A 173 6.46 -1.45 11.93
CA PRO A 173 7.86 -1.48 12.36
C PRO A 173 7.97 -1.12 13.85
N ASP A 174 9.05 -1.56 14.49
CA ASP A 174 9.46 -1.02 15.79
C ASP A 174 9.78 0.48 15.69
N ASP A 175 9.58 1.22 16.79
CA ASP A 175 9.73 2.69 16.85
C ASP A 175 11.08 3.17 16.33
N ALA A 176 12.16 2.46 16.67
CA ALA A 176 13.51 2.83 16.29
C ALA A 176 13.69 2.71 14.76
N SER A 177 13.18 1.63 14.17
CA SER A 177 13.17 1.41 12.73
C SER A 177 12.30 2.41 11.98
N ALA A 178 11.12 2.72 12.50
CA ALA A 178 10.21 3.72 11.94
C ALA A 178 10.88 5.10 11.90
N ALA A 179 11.44 5.54 13.04
CA ALA A 179 12.15 6.81 13.17
C ALA A 179 13.34 6.88 12.21
N PHE A 180 14.16 5.82 12.16
CA PHE A 180 15.30 5.77 11.28
C PHE A 180 14.93 5.95 9.81
N VAL A 181 13.84 5.31 9.36
CA VAL A 181 13.39 5.39 7.97
C VAL A 181 12.83 6.78 7.66
N ARG A 182 12.06 7.38 8.58
CA ARG A 182 11.53 8.75 8.42
C ARG A 182 12.64 9.79 8.28
N ASP A 183 13.77 9.59 8.94
CA ASP A 183 14.92 10.49 8.84
C ASP A 183 15.68 10.39 7.50
N GLN A 184 15.35 9.43 6.63
CA GLN A 184 16.02 9.26 5.34
C GLN A 184 15.32 10.06 4.24
N ALA A 185 16.01 11.08 3.71
CA ALA A 185 15.48 11.93 2.64
C ALA A 185 15.21 11.19 1.32
N ASN A 186 15.79 10.01 1.12
CA ASN A 186 15.61 9.18 -0.07
C ASN A 186 14.72 7.95 0.17
N ALA A 187 14.01 7.89 1.31
CA ALA A 187 13.08 6.81 1.60
C ALA A 187 11.67 7.08 1.05
N GLU A 188 11.12 6.05 0.42
CA GLU A 188 9.69 5.90 0.12
C GLU A 188 9.17 4.72 0.92
N THR A 189 8.20 4.95 1.80
CA THR A 189 7.62 3.90 2.62
C THR A 189 6.32 3.39 2.04
N SER A 190 6.01 2.13 2.31
CA SER A 190 4.70 1.54 2.06
C SER A 190 4.38 0.51 3.13
N ILE A 191 3.14 0.41 3.55
CA ILE A 191 2.67 -0.68 4.41
C ILE A 191 1.69 -1.48 3.55
N SER A 192 1.87 -2.79 3.47
CA SER A 192 0.93 -3.71 2.82
C SER A 192 -0.05 -4.22 3.86
N ASP A 193 -1.16 -4.78 3.42
CA ASP A 193 -2.16 -5.33 4.34
C ASP A 193 -1.54 -6.44 5.21
N TYR A 194 -1.70 -6.35 6.54
CA TYR A 194 -1.99 -7.45 7.48
C TYR A 194 -1.64 -8.88 7.04
N ASP A 195 -2.55 -9.41 6.25
CA ASP A 195 -2.66 -10.80 5.82
C ASP A 195 -1.74 -11.16 4.65
N ILE A 196 -1.06 -10.16 4.07
CA ILE A 196 -0.11 -10.35 2.98
C ILE A 196 1.22 -10.82 3.55
N HIS A 197 1.63 -12.03 3.20
CA HIS A 197 2.95 -12.55 3.57
C HIS A 197 4.08 -11.73 2.93
N LEU A 198 5.18 -11.54 3.66
CA LEU A 198 6.36 -10.78 3.23
C LEU A 198 6.90 -11.11 1.82
N PRO A 199 6.90 -12.37 1.32
CA PRO A 199 7.36 -12.67 -0.03
C PRO A 199 6.43 -12.08 -1.09
N GLN A 200 5.14 -11.93 -0.80
CA GLN A 200 4.19 -11.27 -1.67
C GLN A 200 4.43 -9.75 -1.69
N VAL A 201 4.69 -9.14 -0.53
CA VAL A 201 5.11 -7.72 -0.43
C VAL A 201 6.37 -7.48 -1.26
N LEU A 202 7.41 -8.30 -1.06
CA LEU A 202 8.66 -8.20 -1.83
C LEU A 202 8.43 -8.33 -3.33
N LYS A 203 7.64 -9.32 -3.76
CA LYS A 203 7.28 -9.49 -5.17
C LYS A 203 6.58 -8.25 -5.73
N ALA A 204 5.63 -7.67 -4.99
CA ALA A 204 4.90 -6.48 -5.41
C ALA A 204 5.85 -5.28 -5.57
N GLN A 205 6.73 -5.04 -4.60
CA GLN A 205 7.73 -3.98 -4.65
C GLN A 205 8.73 -4.17 -5.81
N LEU A 206 9.20 -5.40 -6.04
CA LEU A 206 10.07 -5.73 -7.17
C LEU A 206 9.36 -5.51 -8.51
N THR A 207 8.09 -5.92 -8.63
CA THR A 207 7.29 -5.72 -9.85
C THR A 207 7.15 -4.23 -10.13
N GLN A 208 6.78 -3.46 -9.12
CA GLN A 208 6.66 -2.01 -9.18
C GLN A 208 7.98 -1.36 -9.62
N ALA A 209 9.11 -1.85 -9.09
CA ALA A 209 10.41 -1.30 -9.43
C ALA A 209 10.87 -1.63 -10.86
N LEU A 210 10.58 -2.83 -11.35
CA LEU A 210 11.09 -3.30 -12.63
C LEU A 210 10.17 -2.95 -13.82
N VAL A 211 8.86 -2.99 -13.60
CA VAL A 211 7.84 -2.78 -14.64
C VAL A 211 7.28 -1.35 -14.60
N GLY A 212 7.31 -0.70 -13.44
CA GLY A 212 6.71 0.61 -13.21
C GLY A 212 5.27 0.53 -12.69
N ARG A 213 4.74 1.68 -12.27
CA ARG A 213 3.32 1.86 -11.90
C ARG A 213 2.54 2.03 -13.19
N ASP A 214 1.41 1.35 -13.35
CA ASP A 214 0.37 1.87 -14.24
C ASP A 214 0.00 3.27 -13.70
N GLY A 215 0.18 4.31 -14.50
CA GLY A 215 0.10 5.73 -14.10
C GLY A 215 -1.28 6.24 -13.62
N ASN A 216 -2.14 5.34 -13.14
CA ASN A 216 -3.49 5.58 -12.65
C ASN A 216 -3.66 5.27 -11.14
N ALA A 217 -2.56 5.09 -10.39
CA ALA A 217 -2.67 4.83 -8.96
C ALA A 217 -3.08 6.11 -8.20
N LEU A 218 -4.21 6.04 -7.49
CA LEU A 218 -4.71 7.12 -6.62
C LEU A 218 -3.68 7.47 -5.54
N ALA A 219 -3.63 8.74 -5.14
CA ALA A 219 -2.78 9.21 -4.05
C ALA A 219 -3.18 8.63 -2.68
N ILE A 220 -4.47 8.32 -2.49
CA ILE A 220 -4.99 7.72 -1.27
C ILE A 220 -4.85 6.19 -1.32
N PRO A 221 -4.19 5.54 -0.33
CA PRO A 221 -4.16 4.09 -0.20
C PRO A 221 -5.53 3.58 0.22
N VAL A 222 -6.16 2.78 -0.65
CA VAL A 222 -7.53 2.29 -0.43
C VAL A 222 -7.65 0.77 -0.49
N VAL A 223 -8.59 0.23 0.30
CA VAL A 223 -9.01 -1.17 0.31
C VAL A 223 -10.49 -1.24 -0.05
N GLU A 224 -10.83 -1.93 -1.13
CA GLU A 224 -12.21 -2.09 -1.58
C GLU A 224 -12.89 -3.27 -0.89
N VAL A 225 -13.99 -3.00 -0.19
CA VAL A 225 -14.87 -4.00 0.42
C VAL A 225 -16.24 -3.93 -0.28
N PRO A 226 -16.36 -4.55 -1.48
CA PRO A 226 -17.59 -4.49 -2.26
C PRO A 226 -18.72 -5.26 -1.57
N ALA A 227 -19.93 -4.73 -1.65
CA ALA A 227 -21.13 -5.47 -1.29
C ALA A 227 -21.56 -6.39 -2.45
N GLY A 228 -22.25 -7.50 -2.12
CA GLY A 228 -22.77 -8.43 -3.14
C GLY A 228 -23.89 -7.84 -4.01
N GLN A 229 -24.41 -6.65 -3.68
CA GLN A 229 -25.47 -5.96 -4.41
C GLN A 229 -25.01 -4.57 -4.84
N THR A 230 -25.47 -4.13 -6.01
CA THR A 230 -25.21 -2.77 -6.51
C THR A 230 -26.02 -1.75 -5.73
N THR A 231 -25.37 -0.71 -5.23
CA THR A 231 -26.01 0.44 -4.57
C THR A 231 -25.40 1.74 -5.07
N ASP A 232 -26.20 2.80 -5.08
CA ASP A 232 -25.76 4.14 -5.47
C ASP A 232 -24.98 4.86 -4.36
N THR A 233 -24.82 4.25 -3.17
CA THR A 233 -24.13 4.82 -2.00
C THR A 233 -22.91 3.99 -1.63
N VAL A 234 -21.77 4.66 -1.40
CA VAL A 234 -20.56 4.05 -0.86
C VAL A 234 -20.13 4.74 0.43
N THR A 235 -19.59 3.97 1.37
CA THR A 235 -18.92 4.52 2.56
C THR A 235 -17.43 4.64 2.28
N LEU A 236 -16.86 5.84 2.42
CA LEU A 236 -15.41 6.06 2.48
C LEU A 236 -15.02 6.08 3.95
N PHE A 237 -14.23 5.11 4.38
CA PHE A 237 -13.93 4.87 5.80
C PHE A 237 -12.45 5.15 6.09
N LEU A 238 -12.16 6.27 6.75
CA LEU A 238 -10.84 6.60 7.27
C LEU A 238 -10.57 5.82 8.56
N SER A 239 -9.58 4.93 8.50
CA SER A 239 -9.15 4.11 9.65
C SER A 239 -8.54 4.92 10.79
N GLY A 240 -8.37 4.26 11.94
CA GLY A 240 -7.56 4.76 13.06
C GLY A 240 -6.08 4.86 12.72
N ASP A 241 -5.28 5.35 13.65
CA ASP A 241 -3.83 5.52 13.53
C ASP A 241 -3.07 4.21 13.27
N GLY A 242 -3.64 3.08 13.68
CA GLY A 242 -3.19 1.74 13.32
C GLY A 242 -3.36 1.39 11.82
N GLY A 243 -4.04 2.20 11.01
CA GLY A 243 -4.34 1.85 9.61
C GLY A 243 -5.48 0.85 9.46
N TRP A 244 -5.64 0.27 8.27
CA TRP A 244 -6.84 -0.52 7.92
C TRP A 244 -6.87 -1.93 8.57
N ARG A 245 -7.17 -1.99 9.86
CA ARG A 245 -7.18 -3.25 10.66
C ARG A 245 -8.33 -3.33 11.65
N ASP A 246 -8.46 -4.50 12.28
CA ASP A 246 -9.36 -4.80 13.40
C ASP A 246 -10.76 -4.17 13.25
N LEU A 247 -11.08 -3.13 14.03
CA LEU A 247 -12.39 -2.47 14.02
C LEU A 247 -12.78 -2.00 12.63
N ASP A 248 -11.90 -1.27 11.93
CA ASP A 248 -12.22 -0.67 10.63
C ASP A 248 -12.55 -1.73 9.60
N ARG A 249 -11.69 -2.75 9.52
CA ARG A 249 -11.83 -3.87 8.57
C ARG A 249 -13.07 -4.71 8.87
N ASP A 250 -13.27 -5.07 10.14
CA ASP A 250 -14.32 -5.99 10.52
C ASP A 250 -15.70 -5.32 10.43
N VAL A 251 -15.84 -4.05 10.86
CA VAL A 251 -17.06 -3.26 10.67
C VAL A 251 -17.37 -3.10 9.17
N ALA A 252 -16.37 -2.79 8.34
CA ALA A 252 -16.57 -2.68 6.90
C ALA A 252 -17.02 -4.00 6.27
N GLY A 253 -16.44 -5.12 6.70
CA GLY A 253 -16.86 -6.46 6.29
C GLY A 253 -18.32 -6.77 6.66
N GLU A 254 -18.73 -6.44 7.89
CA GLU A 254 -20.12 -6.61 8.33
C GLU A 254 -21.08 -5.68 7.56
N MET A 255 -20.69 -4.43 7.27
CA MET A 255 -21.48 -3.54 6.44
C MET A 255 -21.67 -4.08 5.01
N ALA A 256 -20.60 -4.60 4.40
CA ALA A 256 -20.65 -5.15 3.05
C ALA A 256 -21.53 -6.41 2.96
N LYS A 257 -21.50 -7.29 3.98
CA LYS A 257 -22.41 -8.44 4.10
C LYS A 257 -23.88 -8.01 4.10
N LEU A 258 -24.18 -6.84 4.66
CA LEU A 258 -25.51 -6.25 4.73
C LEU A 258 -25.87 -5.35 3.54
N GLY A 259 -25.05 -5.32 2.48
CA GLY A 259 -25.37 -4.62 1.24
C GLY A 259 -24.83 -3.19 1.13
N TYR A 260 -23.99 -2.75 2.07
CA TYR A 260 -23.39 -1.42 2.10
C TYR A 260 -21.88 -1.51 1.79
N PRO A 261 -21.45 -1.19 0.55
CA PRO A 261 -20.05 -1.27 0.17
C PRO A 261 -19.23 -0.20 0.89
N VAL A 262 -17.99 -0.58 1.20
CA VAL A 262 -17.04 0.28 1.88
C VAL A 262 -15.76 0.36 1.06
N VAL A 263 -15.19 1.56 0.99
CA VAL A 263 -13.83 1.80 0.57
C VAL A 263 -13.07 2.26 1.81
N GLY A 264 -12.22 1.39 2.32
CA GLY A 264 -11.32 1.72 3.42
C GLY A 264 -10.20 2.62 2.94
N ILE A 265 -9.85 3.62 3.74
CA ILE A 265 -8.73 4.53 3.57
C ILE A 265 -7.77 4.23 4.72
N ASP A 266 -6.58 3.75 4.38
CA ASP A 266 -5.53 3.46 5.36
C ASP A 266 -4.84 4.76 5.78
N THR A 267 -5.24 5.30 6.92
CA THR A 267 -4.75 6.61 7.40
C THR A 267 -3.31 6.52 7.91
N LEU A 268 -2.85 5.36 8.39
CA LEU A 268 -1.44 5.13 8.73
C LEU A 268 -0.55 5.33 7.51
N ARG A 269 -0.89 4.68 6.39
CA ARG A 269 -0.16 4.85 5.14
C ARG A 269 -0.33 6.25 4.58
N TYR A 270 -1.54 6.78 4.65
CA TYR A 270 -1.84 8.08 4.07
C TYR A 270 -1.16 9.22 4.82
N TYR A 271 -1.14 9.22 6.15
CA TYR A 271 -0.53 10.27 6.98
C TYR A 271 0.86 9.91 7.51
N TRP A 272 1.50 8.88 6.96
CA TRP A 272 2.90 8.55 7.26
C TRP A 272 3.84 9.74 7.05
N GLN A 273 3.52 10.58 6.06
CA GLN A 273 4.07 11.92 5.92
C GLN A 273 2.96 12.93 6.16
N HIS A 274 3.33 14.04 6.80
CA HIS A 274 2.44 15.17 7.03
C HIS A 274 1.67 15.56 5.76
N LYS A 275 0.36 15.76 5.89
CA LYS A 275 -0.51 16.27 4.83
C LYS A 275 -1.40 17.35 5.38
N THR A 276 -1.54 18.46 4.65
CA THR A 276 -2.45 19.51 5.10
C THR A 276 -3.92 19.07 4.94
N PRO A 277 -4.86 19.67 5.70
CA PRO A 277 -6.28 19.47 5.48
C PRO A 277 -6.74 19.79 4.04
N GLU A 278 -6.13 20.79 3.40
CA GLU A 278 -6.43 21.16 2.00
C GLU A 278 -5.98 20.08 1.02
N GLN A 279 -4.78 19.53 1.22
CA GLN A 279 -4.28 18.42 0.40
C GLN A 279 -5.17 17.18 0.58
N SER A 280 -5.54 16.88 1.84
CA SER A 280 -6.41 15.76 2.17
C SER A 280 -7.79 15.87 1.54
N ALA A 281 -8.36 17.08 1.50
CA ALA A 281 -9.65 17.32 0.85
C ALA A 281 -9.56 17.19 -0.68
N ALA A 282 -8.46 17.63 -1.30
CA ALA A 282 -8.25 17.48 -2.74
C ALA A 282 -8.15 15.99 -3.13
N ASP A 283 -7.35 15.22 -2.40
CA ASP A 283 -7.17 13.79 -2.64
C ASP A 283 -8.49 13.02 -2.41
N LEU A 284 -9.28 13.39 -1.40
CA LEU A 284 -10.59 12.79 -1.14
C LEU A 284 -11.59 13.12 -2.25
N SER A 285 -11.56 14.35 -2.79
CA SER A 285 -12.38 14.75 -3.94
C SER A 285 -12.05 13.92 -5.19
N GLU A 286 -10.77 13.69 -5.46
CA GLU A 286 -10.32 12.79 -6.54
C GLU A 286 -10.78 11.35 -6.32
N LEU A 287 -10.69 10.85 -5.08
CA LEU A 287 -11.18 9.53 -4.73
C LEU A 287 -12.70 9.38 -4.95
N MET A 288 -13.48 10.38 -4.52
CA MET A 288 -14.91 10.44 -4.78
C MET A 288 -15.18 10.42 -6.29
N GLN A 289 -14.44 11.21 -7.07
CA GLN A 289 -14.55 11.20 -8.53
C GLN A 289 -14.26 9.82 -9.13
N HIS A 290 -13.20 9.15 -8.65
CA HIS A 290 -12.83 7.82 -9.09
C HIS A 290 -13.98 6.82 -8.88
N TYR A 291 -14.59 6.79 -7.69
CA TYR A 291 -15.69 5.85 -7.42
C TYR A 291 -17.01 6.21 -8.10
N ARG A 292 -17.26 7.49 -8.42
CA ARG A 292 -18.36 7.86 -9.32
C ARG A 292 -18.19 7.20 -10.69
N GLN A 293 -16.97 7.12 -11.20
CA GLN A 293 -16.66 6.52 -12.50
C GLN A 293 -16.59 4.98 -12.43
N LYS A 294 -15.89 4.44 -11.43
CA LYS A 294 -15.61 3.01 -11.30
C LYS A 294 -16.84 2.21 -10.89
N TRP A 295 -17.62 2.71 -9.92
CA TRP A 295 -18.77 1.98 -9.34
C TRP A 295 -20.12 2.61 -9.69
N GLY A 296 -20.14 3.75 -10.37
CA GLY A 296 -21.39 4.47 -10.64
C GLY A 296 -22.00 5.14 -9.40
N THR A 297 -21.22 5.29 -8.34
CA THR A 297 -21.64 5.87 -7.07
C THR A 297 -22.24 7.27 -7.27
N LYS A 298 -23.37 7.55 -6.61
CA LYS A 298 -24.04 8.86 -6.66
C LYS A 298 -23.95 9.60 -5.33
N ARG A 299 -23.97 8.86 -4.23
CA ARG A 299 -23.95 9.36 -2.85
C ARG A 299 -22.79 8.76 -2.07
N PHE A 300 -22.27 9.52 -1.12
CA PHE A 300 -21.17 9.11 -0.27
C PHE A 300 -21.56 9.20 1.19
N VAL A 301 -20.98 8.33 2.00
CA VAL A 301 -20.96 8.44 3.46
C VAL A 301 -19.49 8.53 3.84
N LEU A 302 -19.14 9.47 4.73
CA LEU A 302 -17.80 9.55 5.28
C LEU A 302 -17.83 8.99 6.70
N THR A 303 -16.97 8.02 6.97
CA THR A 303 -16.77 7.46 8.31
C THR A 303 -15.32 7.65 8.69
N GLY A 304 -15.06 8.08 9.92
CA GLY A 304 -13.72 8.09 10.50
C GLY A 304 -13.73 7.36 11.84
N TYR A 305 -12.67 6.60 12.12
CA TYR A 305 -12.43 6.00 13.43
C TYR A 305 -11.16 6.58 14.06
N SER A 306 -11.21 6.90 15.35
CA SER A 306 -10.07 7.42 16.12
C SER A 306 -9.40 8.58 15.38
N PHE A 307 -8.10 8.48 15.06
CA PHE A 307 -7.39 9.44 14.21
C PHE A 307 -8.15 9.83 12.93
N GLY A 308 -8.72 8.85 12.23
CA GLY A 308 -9.54 9.10 11.03
C GLY A 308 -10.78 9.95 11.32
N ALA A 309 -11.37 9.82 12.51
CA ALA A 309 -12.47 10.68 12.98
C ALA A 309 -11.98 12.10 13.28
N ASP A 310 -10.77 12.26 13.80
CA ASP A 310 -10.23 13.54 14.23
C ASP A 310 -9.91 14.46 13.04
N VAL A 311 -9.36 13.90 11.97
CA VAL A 311 -9.00 14.65 10.76
C VAL A 311 -10.21 14.96 9.87
N LEU A 312 -11.25 14.11 9.90
CA LEU A 312 -12.36 14.14 8.95
C LEU A 312 -13.15 15.46 8.93
N PRO A 313 -13.46 16.13 10.06
CA PRO A 313 -14.16 17.41 10.04
C PRO A 313 -13.41 18.48 9.24
N ALA A 314 -12.09 18.58 9.41
CA ALA A 314 -11.29 19.58 8.72
C ALA A 314 -11.21 19.29 7.22
N ILE A 315 -11.13 18.00 6.83
CA ILE A 315 -11.17 17.56 5.44
C ILE A 315 -12.52 17.92 4.81
N TYR A 316 -13.63 17.55 5.48
CA TYR A 316 -14.98 17.84 4.99
C TYR A 316 -15.18 19.34 4.72
N ASN A 317 -14.76 20.18 5.67
CA ASN A 317 -14.92 21.64 5.57
C ASN A 317 -14.16 22.27 4.39
N ARG A 318 -13.21 21.55 3.79
CA ARG A 318 -12.39 21.98 2.66
C ARG A 318 -12.74 21.28 1.35
N LEU A 319 -13.67 20.32 1.36
CA LEU A 319 -14.18 19.70 0.14
C LEU A 319 -14.91 20.73 -0.74
N PRO A 320 -14.86 20.58 -2.08
CA PRO A 320 -15.71 21.34 -2.98
C PRO A 320 -17.20 21.21 -2.60
N ALA A 321 -17.97 22.28 -2.76
CA ALA A 321 -19.39 22.29 -2.40
C ALA A 321 -20.21 21.18 -3.10
N GLU A 322 -19.84 20.81 -4.33
CA GLU A 322 -20.47 19.70 -5.05
C GLU A 322 -20.25 18.36 -4.34
N ASP A 323 -19.03 18.08 -3.89
CA ASP A 323 -18.72 16.84 -3.16
C ASP A 323 -19.41 16.85 -1.79
N GLN A 324 -19.41 17.99 -1.07
CA GLN A 324 -20.18 18.14 0.17
C GLN A 324 -21.66 17.80 -0.02
N GLN A 325 -22.29 18.21 -1.13
CA GLN A 325 -23.70 17.91 -1.41
C GLN A 325 -23.98 16.43 -1.68
N ARG A 326 -22.98 15.67 -2.10
CA ARG A 326 -23.07 14.22 -2.36
C ARG A 326 -22.91 13.38 -1.09
N ILE A 327 -22.42 13.96 -0.01
CA ILE A 327 -22.24 13.29 1.27
C ILE A 327 -23.57 13.31 2.04
N ASP A 328 -24.10 12.14 2.36
CA ASP A 328 -25.34 11.93 3.13
C ASP A 328 -25.10 11.93 4.64
N ALA A 329 -23.98 11.38 5.07
CA ALA A 329 -23.63 11.26 6.48
C ALA A 329 -22.12 11.44 6.71
N VAL A 330 -21.78 11.97 7.88
CA VAL A 330 -20.43 12.05 8.44
C VAL A 330 -20.48 11.37 9.81
N MET A 331 -19.87 10.19 9.93
CA MET A 331 -19.89 9.36 11.13
C MET A 331 -18.51 9.36 11.77
N LEU A 332 -18.41 9.88 12.99
CA LEU A 332 -17.17 10.03 13.74
C LEU A 332 -17.17 9.01 14.88
N LEU A 333 -16.33 7.99 14.82
CA LEU A 333 -16.23 6.92 15.81
C LEU A 333 -15.01 7.17 16.70
N ALA A 334 -15.19 7.19 18.02
CA ALA A 334 -14.12 7.45 18.98
C ALA A 334 -13.39 8.79 18.71
N PHE A 335 -14.16 9.83 18.39
CA PHE A 335 -13.65 11.18 18.10
C PHE A 335 -13.04 11.81 19.36
N ALA A 336 -11.80 12.28 19.25
CA ALA A 336 -11.05 12.91 20.33
C ALA A 336 -11.24 14.44 20.33
N ARG A 337 -10.81 15.10 21.42
CA ARG A 337 -10.84 16.57 21.56
C ARG A 337 -9.72 17.30 20.81
N SER A 338 -8.68 16.57 20.44
CA SER A 338 -7.51 17.06 19.73
C SER A 338 -7.01 15.97 18.78
N GLY A 339 -6.34 16.36 17.69
CA GLY A 339 -5.81 15.42 16.71
C GLY A 339 -4.71 16.06 15.86
N SER A 340 -3.87 15.22 15.24
CA SER A 340 -2.77 15.63 14.36
C SER A 340 -3.07 15.27 12.90
N PHE A 341 -2.36 15.88 11.94
CA PHE A 341 -2.39 15.49 10.50
C PHE A 341 -1.13 14.71 10.12
N GLU A 342 -0.67 13.91 11.06
CA GLU A 342 0.49 13.02 11.05
C GLU A 342 0.20 11.94 12.07
N ILE A 343 0.44 10.66 11.73
CA ILE A 343 0.37 9.60 12.74
C ILE A 343 1.61 9.67 13.61
N GLU A 344 1.46 10.19 14.83
CA GLU A 344 2.39 9.91 15.90
C GLU A 344 2.15 8.46 16.33
N VAL A 345 3.04 7.55 15.93
CA VAL A 345 2.97 6.15 16.38
C VAL A 345 3.01 6.19 17.90
N GLU A 346 1.96 5.71 18.57
CA GLU A 346 1.87 5.73 20.02
C GLU A 346 3.09 5.03 20.64
N GLY A 347 3.94 5.82 21.31
CA GLY A 347 5.26 5.40 21.76
C GLY A 347 6.36 6.21 21.06
N TRP A 348 7.10 7.01 21.84
CA TRP A 348 8.30 7.79 21.46
C TRP A 348 8.17 9.27 21.00
N LEU A 349 8.04 10.13 22.02
CA LEU A 349 8.69 11.44 22.29
C LEU A 349 9.48 12.18 21.19
N GLY A 350 9.06 13.43 20.88
CA GLY A 350 10.04 14.45 20.46
C GLY A 350 9.65 15.82 19.89
N LYS A 351 8.49 16.41 20.24
CA LYS A 351 8.04 17.82 20.04
C LYS A 351 7.50 18.30 18.68
N GLU A 352 6.18 18.57 18.75
CA GLU A 352 5.31 19.54 18.06
C GLU A 352 5.12 19.39 16.53
N GLY A 353 4.30 18.42 16.14
CA GLY A 353 3.04 18.80 15.47
C GLY A 353 2.03 19.11 16.56
N GLN A 354 1.61 20.37 16.74
CA GLN A 354 0.60 20.66 17.77
C GLN A 354 -0.68 19.92 17.39
N GLU A 355 -1.10 18.96 18.21
CA GLU A 355 -2.46 18.44 18.12
C GLU A 355 -3.39 19.66 18.09
N ALA A 356 -4.13 19.77 16.99
CA ALA A 356 -5.08 20.84 16.81
C ALA A 356 -6.37 20.45 17.55
N PRO A 357 -6.99 21.37 18.30
CA PRO A 357 -8.32 21.14 18.81
C PRO A 357 -9.26 20.75 17.65
N THR A 358 -9.96 19.63 17.77
CA THR A 358 -10.86 19.12 16.73
C THR A 358 -12.21 19.84 16.74
N GLY A 359 -12.58 20.39 17.91
CA GLY A 359 -13.83 21.11 18.16
C GLY A 359 -14.16 22.24 17.17
N PRO A 360 -13.24 23.17 16.84
CA PRO A 360 -13.50 24.24 15.85
C PRO A 360 -13.91 23.73 14.47
N GLU A 361 -13.34 22.62 14.00
CA GLU A 361 -13.70 22.03 12.71
C GLU A 361 -15.01 21.23 12.81
N MET A 362 -15.22 20.50 13.91
CA MET A 362 -16.48 19.82 14.22
C MET A 362 -17.68 20.79 14.24
N ALA A 363 -17.53 21.95 14.86
CA ALA A 363 -18.61 22.94 14.99
C ALA A 363 -19.09 23.54 13.66
N ARG A 364 -18.29 23.39 12.59
CA ARG A 364 -18.62 23.89 11.24
C ARG A 364 -19.35 22.85 10.38
N LEU A 365 -19.41 21.59 10.82
CA LEU A 365 -20.11 20.54 10.08
C LEU A 365 -21.63 20.78 10.08
N PRO A 366 -22.33 20.38 9.00
CA PRO A 366 -23.79 20.42 8.97
C PRO A 366 -24.36 19.37 9.94
N ALA A 367 -24.90 19.83 11.06
CA ALA A 367 -25.44 18.98 12.13
C ALA A 367 -26.37 17.85 11.64
N SER A 368 -27.18 18.09 10.60
CA SER A 368 -28.09 17.09 10.04
C SER A 368 -27.40 15.87 9.42
N LYS A 369 -26.10 15.96 9.10
CA LYS A 369 -25.31 14.86 8.54
C LYS A 369 -24.48 14.12 9.57
N VAL A 370 -24.29 14.70 10.75
CA VAL A 370 -23.28 14.22 11.70
C VAL A 370 -23.86 13.20 12.67
N VAL A 371 -23.12 12.10 12.87
CA VAL A 371 -23.23 11.17 14.01
C VAL A 371 -21.88 11.13 14.69
N CYS A 372 -21.84 11.32 16.00
CA CYS A 372 -20.64 11.18 16.81
C CYS A 372 -20.83 10.03 17.80
N VAL A 373 -20.08 8.95 17.63
CA VAL A 373 -20.17 7.70 18.39
C VAL A 373 -18.99 7.61 19.35
N TYR A 374 -19.24 7.31 20.62
CA TYR A 374 -18.20 7.19 21.65
C TYR A 374 -18.52 6.09 22.67
N GLY A 375 -17.48 5.43 23.18
CA GLY A 375 -17.60 4.46 24.28
C GLY A 375 -17.91 5.17 25.59
N VAL A 376 -18.64 4.50 26.49
CA VAL A 376 -18.93 5.04 27.83
C VAL A 376 -17.65 5.30 28.63
N GLU A 377 -16.64 4.46 28.45
CA GLU A 377 -15.34 4.58 29.14
C GLU A 377 -14.54 5.81 28.66
N GLU A 378 -14.81 6.31 27.46
CA GLU A 378 -14.13 7.47 26.85
C GLU A 378 -14.88 8.81 27.05
N THR A 379 -15.90 8.84 27.92
CA THR A 379 -16.77 10.01 28.06
C THR A 379 -15.99 11.30 28.36
N ASP A 380 -14.93 11.21 29.16
CA ASP A 380 -14.17 12.38 29.63
C ASP A 380 -13.12 12.86 28.63
N GLU A 381 -12.75 12.06 27.63
CA GLU A 381 -11.77 12.38 26.59
C GLU A 381 -12.39 12.56 25.20
N SER A 382 -13.63 12.12 25.00
CA SER A 382 -14.30 12.21 23.71
C SER A 382 -14.61 13.67 23.31
N GLY A 383 -14.31 14.00 22.06
CA GLY A 383 -14.79 15.19 21.37
C GLY A 383 -16.31 15.22 21.22
N CYS A 384 -16.99 14.06 21.22
CA CYS A 384 -18.44 13.97 21.11
C CYS A 384 -19.18 14.60 22.30
N THR A 385 -18.52 14.73 23.47
CA THR A 385 -19.12 15.34 24.66
C THR A 385 -18.88 16.84 24.75
N GLU A 386 -18.07 17.41 23.86
CA GLU A 386 -17.78 18.84 23.88
C GLU A 386 -18.97 19.70 23.46
N LYS A 387 -18.91 20.99 23.80
CA LYS A 387 -19.93 21.97 23.40
C LYS A 387 -19.91 22.26 21.89
N THR A 388 -18.77 22.03 21.26
CA THR A 388 -18.51 22.17 19.83
C THR A 388 -19.12 21.03 19.00
N ALA A 389 -19.40 19.87 19.62
CA ALA A 389 -19.97 18.73 18.92
C ALA A 389 -21.41 18.97 18.47
N VAL A 390 -21.62 18.90 17.15
CA VAL A 390 -22.91 19.02 16.46
C VAL A 390 -23.48 17.66 16.04
N GLY A 391 -24.77 17.62 15.69
CA GLY A 391 -25.44 16.42 15.21
C GLY A 391 -25.82 15.43 16.32
N GLU A 392 -26.07 14.19 15.92
CA GLU A 392 -26.49 13.14 16.82
C GLU A 392 -25.30 12.58 17.61
N ARG A 393 -25.50 12.34 18.90
CA ARG A 393 -24.49 11.73 19.78
C ARG A 393 -24.96 10.35 20.18
N LEU A 394 -24.13 9.36 19.92
CA LEU A 394 -24.38 7.99 20.29
C LEU A 394 -23.35 7.51 21.30
N LYS A 395 -23.82 7.22 22.50
CA LYS A 395 -23.01 6.55 23.52
C LYS A 395 -23.22 5.04 23.46
N LEU A 396 -22.14 4.28 23.33
CA LEU A 396 -22.13 2.82 23.33
C LEU A 396 -21.46 2.25 24.59
N PRO A 397 -21.71 0.98 24.95
CA PRO A 397 -20.89 0.25 25.91
C PRO A 397 -19.41 0.16 25.48
N GLY A 398 -18.53 -0.13 26.45
CA GLY A 398 -17.08 -0.25 26.25
C GLY A 398 -16.33 1.07 26.14
N GLY A 399 -15.07 0.97 25.70
CA GLY A 399 -14.18 2.08 25.39
C GLY A 399 -13.93 2.23 23.88
N HIS A 400 -12.68 2.53 23.52
CA HIS A 400 -12.25 2.88 22.16
C HIS A 400 -12.69 1.89 21.06
N HIS A 401 -12.74 0.60 21.40
CA HIS A 401 -13.13 -0.49 20.48
C HIS A 401 -14.59 -0.95 20.61
N PHE A 402 -15.42 -0.27 21.40
CA PHE A 402 -16.87 -0.54 21.55
C PHE A 402 -17.20 -2.01 21.91
N ASP A 403 -16.50 -2.58 22.89
CA ASP A 403 -16.60 -4.00 23.32
C ASP A 403 -16.35 -5.03 22.20
N GLU A 404 -15.66 -4.64 21.12
CA GLU A 404 -15.38 -5.47 19.94
C GLU A 404 -16.64 -6.03 19.27
N ASN A 405 -17.81 -5.44 19.54
CA ASN A 405 -19.08 -5.87 18.96
C ASN A 405 -19.31 -5.24 17.58
N TYR A 406 -18.39 -5.52 16.66
CA TYR A 406 -18.37 -4.95 15.31
C TYR A 406 -19.63 -5.25 14.48
N PRO A 407 -20.29 -6.42 14.59
CA PRO A 407 -21.58 -6.64 13.92
C PRO A 407 -22.68 -5.69 14.42
N ALA A 408 -22.76 -5.41 15.72
CA ALA A 408 -23.74 -4.48 16.25
C ALA A 408 -23.42 -3.04 15.83
N LEU A 409 -22.13 -2.66 15.84
CA LEU A 409 -21.66 -1.35 15.37
C LEU A 409 -22.02 -1.16 13.88
N ALA A 410 -21.73 -2.14 13.01
CA ALA A 410 -22.06 -2.08 11.59
C ALA A 410 -23.57 -1.90 11.34
N LYS A 411 -24.43 -2.66 12.03
CA LYS A 411 -25.89 -2.49 11.95
C LYS A 411 -26.32 -1.09 12.35
N ARG A 412 -25.70 -0.54 13.41
CA ARG A 412 -25.97 0.82 13.84
C ARG A 412 -25.59 1.86 12.79
N LEU A 413 -24.39 1.78 12.23
CA LEU A 413 -23.93 2.70 11.18
C LEU A 413 -24.85 2.66 9.96
N ILE A 414 -25.27 1.46 9.55
CA ILE A 414 -26.26 1.30 8.47
C ILE A 414 -27.57 2.01 8.80
N GLY A 415 -28.11 1.85 10.01
CA GLY A 415 -29.33 2.54 10.44
C GLY A 415 -29.21 4.07 10.39
N GLU A 416 -28.04 4.61 10.72
CA GLU A 416 -27.76 6.05 10.62
C GLU A 416 -27.72 6.55 9.17
N ILE A 417 -27.17 5.75 8.25
CA ILE A 417 -27.18 6.03 6.81
C ILE A 417 -28.62 6.04 6.30
N GLU A 418 -29.41 5.01 6.63
CA GLU A 418 -30.80 4.86 6.20
C GLU A 418 -31.66 6.02 6.69
N THR A 419 -31.50 6.40 7.96
CA THR A 419 -32.21 7.53 8.57
C THR A 419 -31.94 8.84 7.83
N ARG A 420 -30.68 9.14 7.50
CA ARG A 420 -30.30 10.37 6.76
C ARG A 420 -30.70 10.35 5.30
N GLN A 421 -30.84 9.17 4.71
CA GLN A 421 -31.37 8.99 3.36
C GLN A 421 -32.90 8.93 3.31
N GLY A 422 -33.59 8.94 4.45
CA GLY A 422 -35.05 8.83 4.52
C GLY A 422 -35.58 7.45 4.10
N LYS A 423 -34.78 6.40 4.24
CA LYS A 423 -35.15 5.00 3.95
C LYS A 423 -35.73 4.33 5.21
N SER A 424 -36.63 3.37 5.03
CA SER A 424 -37.07 2.47 6.12
C SER A 424 -35.91 1.53 6.50
N SER A 425 -35.67 1.34 7.81
CA SER A 425 -34.44 0.66 8.24
C SER A 425 -34.45 -0.85 7.93
N VAL A 426 -33.37 -1.35 7.31
CA VAL A 426 -33.11 -2.79 7.12
C VAL A 426 -32.46 -3.39 8.37
N ALA A 427 -31.79 -2.58 9.19
CA ALA A 427 -31.14 -3.01 10.43
C ALA A 427 -32.12 -3.52 11.50
N GLU A 428 -33.38 -3.11 11.45
CA GLU A 428 -34.42 -3.58 12.37
C GLU A 428 -35.06 -4.93 11.96
N GLN A 429 -34.75 -5.45 10.76
CA GLN A 429 -35.47 -6.59 10.17
C GLN A 429 -34.74 -7.94 10.23
N ASN A 430 -33.49 -8.01 10.74
CA ASN A 430 -32.72 -9.28 10.87
C ASN A 430 -31.95 -9.42 12.18
#